data_AF-A0A3N5EAT7-F1
#
_entry.id   AF-A0A3N5EAT7-F1
#
_cell.length_a   1.000
_cell.length_b   1.000
_cell.length_c   1.000
_cell.angle_alpha   90.00
_cell.angle_beta   90.00
_cell.angle_gamma   90.00
#
_symmetry.space_group_name_H-M   'P 1'
#
loop_
_entity.id
_entity.type
_entity.pdbx_description
1 polymer ?
#
loop_
_entity_poly.entity_id
_entity_poly.type
_entity_poly.pdbx_seq_one_letter_code
_entity_poly.pdbx_strand_id
1 'polypeptide(L)'
;KDMMIRRGFGEAAQRIQELYLARRKDEAIAAVPDEFCDEMSLVGPVGRIRERYRAWADCGITGLTIVADQPEAMELMASLR
;
A
#
# COMPACT_ATOMS: atom_id res chain seq x y z
N LYS A 1 -4.31 11.41 7.05
CA LYS A 1 -3.98 11.35 8.48
C LYS A 1 -4.87 10.34 9.23
N ASP A 2 -6.18 10.58 9.31
CA ASP A 2 -7.08 9.75 10.14
C ASP A 2 -7.14 8.26 9.75
N MET A 3 -6.96 7.95 8.46
CA MET A 3 -6.83 6.58 7.98
C MET A 3 -5.61 5.85 8.59
N MET A 4 -4.45 6.49 8.62
CA MET A 4 -3.24 5.92 9.22
C MET A 4 -3.41 5.73 10.72
N ILE A 5 -4.04 6.70 11.41
CA ILE A 5 -4.32 6.61 12.85
C ILE A 5 -5.19 5.38 13.16
N ARG A 6 -6.28 5.17 12.40
CA ARG A 6 -7.17 4.01 12.58
C ARG A 6 -6.49 2.66 12.36
N ARG A 7 -5.35 2.65 11.66
CA ARG A 7 -4.52 1.46 11.40
C ARG A 7 -3.32 1.33 12.35
N GLY A 8 -3.23 2.18 13.37
CA GLY A 8 -2.16 2.12 14.38
C GLY A 8 -0.93 2.98 14.06
N PHE A 9 -0.88 3.64 12.90
CA PHE A 9 0.27 4.45 12.46
C PHE A 9 0.17 5.92 12.89
N GLY A 10 -0.30 6.19 14.11
CA GLY A 10 -0.64 7.54 14.58
C GLY A 10 0.55 8.50 14.61
N GLU A 11 1.69 8.05 15.14
CA GLU A 11 2.92 8.86 15.20
C GLU A 11 3.47 9.18 13.81
N ALA A 12 3.53 8.17 12.93
CA ALA A 12 3.94 8.36 11.54
C ALA A 12 3.01 9.36 10.82
N ALA A 13 1.69 9.25 11.02
CA ALA A 13 0.71 10.16 10.44
C ALA A 13 0.93 11.61 10.87
N GLN A 14 1.28 11.85 12.13
CA GLN A 14 1.61 13.17 12.64
C GLN A 14 2.90 13.69 12.01
N ARG A 15 3.96 12.87 11.99
CA ARG A 15 5.27 13.24 11.43
C ARG A 15 5.20 13.60 9.95
N ILE A 16 4.51 12.78 9.15
CA ILE A 16 4.30 13.03 7.73
C ILE A 16 3.55 14.35 7.52
N GLN A 17 2.52 14.62 8.32
CA GLN A 17 1.76 15.87 8.21
C GLN A 17 2.62 17.10 8.49
N GLU A 18 3.44 17.07 9.54
CA GLU A 18 4.36 18.15 9.88
C GLU A 18 5.34 18.44 8.74
N LEU A 19 5.96 17.39 8.19
CA LEU A 19 6.90 17.49 7.07
C LEU A 19 6.22 18.06 5.82
N TYR A 20 5.02 17.57 5.50
CA TYR A 20 4.25 18.02 4.36
C TYR A 20 3.87 19.51 4.48
N LEU A 21 3.37 19.94 5.65
CA LEU A 21 3.04 21.34 5.92
C LEU A 21 4.28 22.25 5.91
N ALA A 22 5.44 21.72 6.30
CA ALA A 22 6.73 22.39 6.17
C ALA A 22 7.31 22.37 4.74
N ARG A 23 6.55 21.89 3.73
CA ARG A 23 6.96 21.73 2.32
C ARG A 23 8.15 20.78 2.09
N ARG A 24 8.49 19.94 3.07
CA ARG A 24 9.58 18.96 3.02
C ARG A 24 9.06 17.62 2.48
N LYS A 25 8.75 17.60 1.18
CA LYS A 25 8.06 16.47 0.54
C LYS A 25 8.86 15.16 0.56
N ASP A 26 10.15 15.21 0.25
CA ASP A 26 10.98 13.99 0.18
C ASP A 26 11.09 13.31 1.55
N GLU A 27 11.21 14.10 2.61
CA GLU A 27 11.21 13.59 3.97
C GLU A 27 9.84 13.07 4.38
N ALA A 28 8.76 13.74 3.95
CA ALA A 28 7.39 13.27 4.21
C ALA A 28 7.16 11.90 3.57
N ILE A 29 7.71 11.67 2.36
CA ILE A 29 7.67 10.38 1.65
C ILE A 29 8.49 9.35 2.42
N ALA A 30 9.72 9.68 2.81
CA ALA A 30 10.59 8.77 3.56
C ALA A 30 10.04 8.42 4.96
N ALA A 31 9.15 9.24 5.51
CA ALA A 31 8.49 8.98 6.79
C ALA A 31 7.26 8.05 6.67
N VAL A 32 6.84 7.66 5.46
CA VAL A 32 5.77 6.68 5.27
C VAL A 32 6.30 5.28 5.62
N PRO A 33 5.70 4.57 6.59
CA PRO A 33 6.15 3.22 6.93
C PRO A 33 5.89 2.23 5.79
N ASP A 34 6.85 1.34 5.53
CA ASP A 34 6.71 0.29 4.50
C ASP A 34 5.53 -0.65 4.80
N GLU A 35 5.31 -0.99 6.07
CA GLU A 35 4.19 -1.83 6.50
C GLU A 35 2.84 -1.20 6.15
N PHE A 36 2.73 0.11 6.26
CA PHE A 36 1.51 0.83 5.87
C PHE A 36 1.28 0.76 4.35
N CYS A 37 2.34 0.90 3.54
CA CYS A 37 2.25 0.72 2.08
C CYS A 37 1.82 -0.71 1.73
N ASP A 38 2.36 -1.69 2.45
CA ASP A 38 2.10 -3.10 2.26
C ASP A 38 0.68 -3.53 2.59
N GLU A 39 0.08 -2.96 3.64
CA GLU A 39 -1.33 -3.20 3.97
C GLU A 39 -2.28 -2.69 2.89
N MET A 40 -1.88 -1.64 2.17
CA MET A 40 -2.74 -0.90 1.25
C MET A 40 -2.51 -1.27 -0.21
N SER A 41 -1.41 -1.93 -0.54
CA SER A 41 -1.00 -2.14 -1.92
C SER A 41 -0.16 -3.41 -2.12
N LEU A 42 -0.26 -3.99 -3.32
CA LEU A 42 0.59 -5.09 -3.76
C LEU A 42 1.72 -4.52 -4.63
N VAL A 43 2.89 -4.29 -4.02
CA VAL A 43 4.03 -3.65 -4.68
C VAL A 43 5.30 -4.49 -4.51
N GLY A 44 6.14 -4.49 -5.54
CA GLY A 44 7.45 -5.13 -5.53
C GLY A 44 7.55 -6.29 -6.52
N PRO A 45 8.51 -7.21 -6.32
CA PRO A 45 8.73 -8.34 -7.22
C PRO A 45 7.51 -9.26 -7.32
N VAL A 46 7.36 -9.94 -8.46
CA VAL A 46 6.24 -10.85 -8.75
C VAL A 46 5.99 -11.88 -7.64
N GLY A 47 7.06 -12.50 -7.11
CA GLY A 47 6.95 -13.50 -6.05
C GLY A 47 6.32 -12.93 -4.77
N ARG A 48 6.70 -11.70 -4.41
CA ARG A 48 6.16 -10.99 -3.25
C ARG A 48 4.69 -10.62 -3.42
N ILE A 49 4.32 -10.13 -4.60
CA ILE A 49 2.92 -9.82 -4.94
C ILE A 49 2.06 -11.07 -4.81
N ARG A 50 2.52 -12.21 -5.35
CA ARG A 50 1.81 -13.50 -5.27
C ARG A 50 1.59 -13.96 -3.84
N GLU A 51 2.60 -13.84 -2.99
CA GLU A 51 2.50 -14.22 -1.59
C GLU A 51 1.48 -13.38 -0.83
N ARG A 52 1.55 -12.05 -0.98
CA ARG A 52 0.66 -11.12 -0.28
C ARG A 52 -0.78 -11.17 -0.80
N TYR A 53 -0.96 -11.41 -2.10
CA TYR A 53 -2.28 -11.53 -2.72
C TYR A 53 -3.15 -12.61 -2.05
N ARG A 54 -2.56 -13.71 -1.57
CA ARG A 54 -3.30 -14.80 -0.91
C ARG A 54 -4.10 -14.32 0.29
N ALA A 55 -3.53 -13.44 1.12
CA ALA A 55 -4.23 -12.89 2.27
C ALA A 55 -5.50 -12.10 1.86
N TRP A 56 -5.50 -11.49 0.67
CA TRP A 56 -6.65 -10.77 0.14
C TRP A 56 -7.65 -11.74 -0.51
N ALA A 57 -7.18 -12.73 -1.25
CA ALA A 57 -8.04 -13.75 -1.86
C ALA A 57 -8.79 -14.58 -0.80
N ASP A 58 -8.11 -14.90 0.31
CA ASP A 58 -8.62 -15.80 1.35
C ASP A 58 -9.48 -15.10 2.41
N CYS A 59 -9.62 -13.77 2.38
CA CYS A 59 -10.35 -13.03 3.41
C CYS A 59 -11.87 -12.96 3.20
N GLY A 60 -12.42 -13.71 2.23
CA GLY A 60 -13.86 -13.84 1.99
C GLY A 60 -14.48 -12.69 1.19
N ILE A 61 -13.67 -11.87 0.53
CA ILE A 61 -14.14 -10.85 -0.41
C ILE A 61 -14.73 -11.51 -1.67
N THR A 62 -15.75 -10.88 -2.25
CA THR A 62 -16.41 -11.38 -3.47
C THR A 62 -15.79 -10.84 -4.76
N GLY A 63 -14.89 -9.86 -4.66
CA GLY A 63 -14.21 -9.27 -5.81
C GLY A 63 -13.16 -8.24 -5.41
N LEU A 64 -12.25 -7.94 -6.33
CA LEU A 64 -11.21 -6.94 -6.21
C LEU A 64 -11.25 -5.99 -7.39
N THR A 65 -11.10 -4.69 -7.12
CA THR A 65 -10.82 -3.69 -8.16
C THR A 65 -9.31 -3.47 -8.21
N ILE A 66 -8.71 -3.79 -9.35
CA ILE A 66 -7.28 -3.59 -9.57
C ILE A 66 -7.07 -2.29 -10.35
N VAL A 67 -6.18 -1.45 -9.84
CA VAL A 67 -5.74 -0.21 -10.51
C VAL A 67 -4.23 -0.26 -10.62
N ALA A 68 -3.73 -0.29 -11.85
CA ALA A 68 -2.31 -0.21 -12.14
C ALA A 68 -2.11 0.45 -13.51
N ASP A 69 -1.17 1.39 -13.59
CA ASP A 69 -0.78 2.02 -14.85
C ASP A 69 0.18 1.13 -15.67
N GLN A 70 0.69 0.06 -15.05
CA GLN A 70 1.67 -0.87 -15.63
C GLN A 70 0.92 -2.05 -16.30
N PRO A 71 1.02 -2.22 -17.62
CA PRO A 71 0.41 -3.37 -18.31
C PRO A 71 0.83 -4.72 -17.72
N GLU A 72 2.10 -4.88 -17.37
CA GLU A 72 2.65 -6.13 -16.82
C GLU A 72 2.07 -6.45 -15.44
N ALA A 73 1.73 -5.42 -14.65
CA ALA A 73 1.03 -5.61 -13.38
C ALA A 73 -0.41 -6.09 -13.61
N MET A 74 -1.10 -5.56 -14.62
CA MET A 74 -2.44 -6.02 -15.00
C MET A 74 -2.42 -7.47 -15.50
N GLU A 75 -1.44 -7.83 -16.34
CA GLU A 75 -1.24 -9.21 -16.79
C GLU A 75 -0.93 -10.16 -15.62
N LEU A 76 -0.07 -9.74 -14.69
CA LEU A 76 0.20 -10.49 -13.48
C LEU A 76 -1.08 -10.74 -12.70
N MET A 77 -1.85 -9.71 -12.39
CA MET A 77 -3.08 -9.84 -11.60
C MET A 77 -4.12 -10.72 -12.31
N ALA A 78 -4.25 -10.64 -13.63
CA ALA A 78 -5.12 -11.52 -14.41
C ALA A 78 -4.68 -13.00 -14.38
N SER A 79 -3.38 -13.25 -14.15
CA SER A 79 -2.83 -14.60 -14.02
C SER A 79 -2.97 -15.21 -12.62
N LEU A 80 -3.27 -14.38 -11.60
CA LEU A 80 -3.50 -14.85 -10.23
C LEU A 80 -4.89 -15.49 -10.15
N ARG A 81 -4.97 -16.65 -9.48
CA ARG A 81 -6.22 -17.35 -9.18
C ARG A 81 -6.48 -17.33 -7.69
#